data_AF-A0A6P1P3R5-F1
#
_entry.id   AF-A0A6P1P3R5-F1
#
_cell.length_a   1.000
_cell.length_b   1.000
_cell.length_c   1.000
_cell.angle_alpha   90.00
_cell.angle_beta   90.00
_cell.angle_gamma   90.00
#
_symmetry.space_group_name_H-M   'P 1'
#
loop_
_entity.id
_entity.type
_entity.pdbx_description
1 polymer ?
#
loop_
_entity_poly.entity_id
_entity_poly.type
_entity_poly.pdbx_seq_one_letter_code
_entity_poly.pdbx_strand_id
1 'polypeptide(L)'
;MPLNPKLEAKLSKVLEPNATVQDSFSGKDLTIITDANGHAKTLFIGKRNPDGSIQGERYVRRLVLEADGKTVKSSHWEAKGKVSRE
;
A
#
# COMPACT_ATOMS: atom_id res chain seq x y z
N MET A 1 -12.51 -3.88 6.37
CA MET A 1 -13.05 -2.67 5.71
C MET A 1 -12.43 -2.59 4.32
N PRO A 2 -13.22 -2.39 3.26
CA PRO A 2 -12.67 -2.21 1.92
C PRO A 2 -11.86 -0.91 1.87
N LEU A 3 -10.72 -0.95 1.17
CA LEU A 3 -9.91 0.23 0.94
C LEU A 3 -10.73 1.23 0.11
N ASN A 4 -10.52 2.53 0.33
CA ASN A 4 -11.23 3.56 -0.42
C ASN A 4 -10.93 3.40 -1.93
N PRO A 5 -11.92 3.29 -2.83
CA PRO A 5 -11.70 2.96 -4.25
C PRO A 5 -10.79 3.95 -4.97
N LYS A 6 -10.80 5.23 -4.57
CA LYS A 6 -9.87 6.25 -5.10
C LYS A 6 -8.41 5.97 -4.72
N LEU A 7 -8.20 5.49 -3.50
CA LEU A 7 -6.88 5.12 -3.00
C LEU A 7 -6.40 3.83 -3.67
N GLU A 8 -7.30 2.86 -3.85
CA GLU A 8 -6.99 1.62 -4.57
C GLU A 8 -6.60 1.90 -6.04
N ALA A 9 -7.29 2.81 -6.73
CA ALA A 9 -6.93 3.21 -8.09
C ALA A 9 -5.54 3.88 -8.14
N LYS A 10 -5.16 4.64 -7.11
CA LYS A 10 -3.81 5.22 -7.00
C LYS A 10 -2.74 4.14 -6.83
N LEU A 11 -3.00 3.14 -5.99
CA LEU A 11 -2.06 2.06 -5.69
C LEU A 11 -2.03 0.95 -6.75
N SER A 12 -3.03 0.92 -7.63
CA SER A 12 -3.05 0.05 -8.80
C SER A 12 -2.10 0.53 -9.91
N LYS A 13 -1.63 1.78 -9.84
CA LYS A 13 -0.61 2.28 -10.75
C LYS A 13 0.75 1.67 -10.41
N VAL A 14 1.56 1.42 -11.44
CA VAL A 14 2.95 1.02 -11.27
C VAL A 14 3.73 2.21 -10.72
N LEU A 15 4.35 2.00 -9.56
CA LEU A 15 5.21 2.96 -8.88
C LEU A 15 6.67 2.56 -9.10
N GLU A 16 7.60 3.32 -8.51
CA GLU A 16 9.02 2.99 -8.57
C GLU A 16 9.29 1.59 -7.97
N PRO A 17 10.04 0.71 -8.66
CA PRO A 17 10.34 -0.64 -8.19
C PRO A 17 11.30 -0.62 -6.99
N ASN A 18 11.07 -1.51 -6.02
CA ASN A 18 11.84 -1.62 -4.77
C ASN A 18 12.00 -0.30 -4.01
N ALA A 19 10.99 0.57 -4.08
CA ALA A 19 11.02 1.88 -3.47
C ALA A 19 10.00 2.00 -2.34
N THR A 20 10.25 2.96 -1.45
CA THR A 20 9.28 3.40 -0.46
C THR A 20 8.79 4.78 -0.86
N VAL A 21 7.58 4.84 -1.40
CA VAL A 21 6.94 6.07 -1.84
C VAL A 21 6.17 6.68 -0.66
N GLN A 22 6.50 7.92 -0.35
CA GLN A 22 5.81 8.71 0.67
C GLN A 22 4.78 9.60 -0.01
N ASP A 23 3.55 9.58 0.47
CA ASP A 23 2.44 10.32 -0.15
C ASP A 23 1.45 10.77 0.93
N SER A 24 0.43 11.53 0.57
CA SER A 24 -0.66 11.89 1.48
C SER A 24 -2.00 11.82 0.76
N PHE A 25 -3.01 11.31 1.45
CA PHE A 25 -4.35 11.12 0.90
C PHE A 25 -5.41 11.53 1.90
N SER A 26 -6.28 12.46 1.48
CA SER A 26 -7.41 12.91 2.28
C SER A 26 -7.02 13.38 3.68
N GLY A 27 -5.90 14.10 3.79
CA GLY A 27 -5.36 14.63 5.06
C GLY A 27 -4.66 13.60 5.95
N LYS A 28 -4.41 12.38 5.45
CA LYS A 28 -3.60 11.36 6.13
C LYS A 28 -2.28 11.15 5.40
N ASP A 29 -1.23 10.83 6.14
CA ASP A 29 0.04 10.42 5.60
C ASP A 29 -0.03 8.97 5.12
N LEU A 30 0.57 8.73 3.95
CA LEU A 30 0.72 7.44 3.34
C LEU A 30 2.19 7.05 3.22
N THR A 31 2.45 5.78 3.46
CA THR A 31 3.74 5.17 3.10
C THR A 31 3.45 3.91 2.31
N ILE A 32 3.92 3.88 1.07
CA ILE A 32 3.65 2.84 0.09
C ILE A 32 4.97 2.14 -0.19
N ILE A 33 5.04 0.85 0.13
CA ILE A 33 6.18 0.02 -0.18
C ILE A 33 5.84 -0.75 -1.45
N THR A 34 6.73 -0.72 -2.42
CA THR A 34 6.60 -1.43 -3.69
C THR A 34 7.50 -2.65 -3.73
N ASP A 35 7.16 -3.58 -4.60
CA ASP A 35 7.99 -4.75 -4.92
C ASP A 35 8.90 -4.48 -6.12
N ALA A 36 9.67 -5.48 -6.57
CA ALA A 36 10.62 -5.35 -7.68
C ALA A 36 9.95 -5.00 -9.02
N ASN A 37 8.65 -5.27 -9.14
CA ASN A 37 7.85 -4.92 -10.31
C ASN A 37 7.17 -3.53 -10.19
N GLY A 38 7.46 -2.75 -9.14
CA GLY A 38 6.80 -1.46 -8.91
C GLY A 38 5.36 -1.59 -8.40
N HIS A 39 4.91 -2.80 -8.09
CA HIS A 39 3.58 -3.03 -7.53
C HIS A 39 3.57 -2.71 -6.04
N ALA A 40 2.62 -1.88 -5.61
CA ALA A 40 2.39 -1.60 -4.20
C ALA A 40 2.04 -2.91 -3.45
N LYS A 41 2.92 -3.34 -2.54
CA LYS A 41 2.75 -4.54 -1.71
C LYS A 41 2.27 -4.23 -0.31
N THR A 42 2.61 -3.05 0.22
CA THR A 42 2.26 -2.65 1.57
C THR A 42 1.93 -1.17 1.58
N LEU A 43 0.87 -0.83 2.31
CA LEU A 43 0.41 0.52 2.51
C LEU A 43 0.27 0.76 4.01
N PHE A 44 0.81 1.87 4.47
CA PHE A 44 0.52 2.43 5.77
C PHE A 44 -0.24 3.74 5.57
N ILE A 45 -1.34 3.92 6.31
CA ILE A 45 -2.15 5.12 6.27
C ILE A 45 -2.43 5.60 7.68
N GLY A 46 -2.19 6.87 7.95
CA GLY A 46 -2.40 7.41 9.29
C GLY A 46 -1.72 8.75 9.48
N LYS A 47 -1.14 8.93 10.66
CA LYS A 47 -0.35 10.10 11.02
C LYS A 47 1.13 9.71 10.97
N ARG A 48 1.94 10.49 10.27
CA ARG A 48 3.39 10.30 10.30
C ARG A 48 3.97 10.82 11.62
N ASN A 49 4.77 9.98 12.25
CA ASN A 49 5.55 10.30 13.43
C ASN A 49 6.82 11.07 13.03
N PRO A 50 7.45 11.80 13.96
CA PRO A 50 8.71 12.49 13.72
C PRO A 50 9.86 11.55 13.30
N ASP A 51 9.80 10.27 13.69
CA ASP A 51 10.72 9.20 13.25
C ASP A 51 10.49 8.74 11.80
N GLY A 52 9.40 9.19 11.15
CA GLY A 52 9.02 8.81 9.79
C GLY A 52 8.09 7.58 9.71
N SER A 53 7.89 6.86 10.82
CA SER A 53 6.90 5.79 10.93
C SER A 53 5.45 6.31 10.85
N ILE A 54 4.53 5.48 10.36
CA ILE A 54 3.10 5.81 10.32
C ILE A 54 2.39 5.14 11.50
N GLN A 55 1.70 5.95 12.30
CA GLN A 55 0.76 5.49 13.30
C GLN A 55 -0.66 5.53 12.72
N GLY A 56 -1.29 4.37 12.60
CA GLY A 56 -2.58 4.27 11.92
C GLY A 56 -2.91 2.84 11.54
N GLU A 57 -3.22 2.60 10.27
CA GLU A 57 -3.62 1.30 9.75
C GLU A 57 -2.60 0.79 8.73
N ARG A 58 -2.36 -0.52 8.73
CA ARG A 58 -1.55 -1.19 7.70
C ARG A 58 -2.40 -2.09 6.86
N TYR A 59 -2.18 -2.01 5.56
CA TYR A 59 -2.78 -2.83 4.54
C TYR A 59 -1.68 -3.53 3.76
N VAL A 60 -1.89 -4.79 3.42
CA VAL A 60 -1.01 -5.53 2.50
C VAL A 60 -1.79 -5.92 1.27
N ARG A 61 -1.18 -5.76 0.10
CA ARG A 61 -1.80 -6.17 -1.15
C ARG A 61 -1.41 -7.61 -1.44
N ARG A 62 -2.39 -8.49 -1.60
CA ARG A 62 -2.18 -9.78 -2.23
C ARG A 62 -2.55 -9.69 -3.70
N LEU A 63 -1.56 -9.96 -4.54
CA LEU A 63 -1.68 -10.10 -5.98
C LEU A 63 -1.79 -11.58 -6.30
N VAL A 64 -2.82 -11.94 -7.04
CA VAL A 64 -2.97 -13.25 -7.67
C VAL A 64 -2.65 -13.04 -9.14
N LEU A 65 -1.54 -13.59 -9.59
CA LEU A 65 -1.14 -13.57 -10.99
C LEU A 65 -1.79 -14.75 -11.72
N GLU A 66 -2.07 -14.60 -13.01
CA GLU A 66 -2.44 -15.69 -13.90
C GLU A 66 -1.25 -16.64 -14.12
N ALA A 67 -1.49 -17.78 -14.78
CA ALA A 67 -0.46 -18.77 -15.10
C ALA A 67 0.74 -18.20 -15.91
N ASP A 68 0.54 -17.10 -16.63
CA ASP A 68 1.57 -16.37 -17.36
C ASP A 68 2.55 -15.61 -16.44
N GLY A 69 2.20 -15.40 -15.17
CA GLY A 69 3.05 -14.71 -14.20
C GLY A 69 3.19 -13.20 -14.41
N LYS A 70 2.58 -12.61 -15.44
CA LYS A 70 2.51 -11.14 -15.64
C LYS A 70 1.11 -10.57 -15.43
N THR A 71 0.08 -11.25 -15.88
CA THR A 71 -1.30 -10.74 -15.79
C THR A 71 -1.80 -10.84 -14.35
N VAL A 72 -2.24 -9.73 -13.77
CA VAL A 72 -2.89 -9.72 -12.46
C VAL A 72 -4.31 -10.23 -12.62
N LYS A 73 -4.55 -11.47 -12.20
CA LYS A 73 -5.88 -12.10 -12.17
C LYS A 73 -6.80 -11.40 -11.17
N SER A 74 -6.27 -11.15 -9.98
CA SER A 74 -7.01 -10.51 -8.90
C SER A 74 -6.05 -9.82 -7.94
N SER A 75 -6.50 -8.73 -7.34
CA SER A 75 -5.75 -8.07 -6.28
C SER A 75 -6.68 -7.68 -5.16
N HIS A 76 -6.29 -7.99 -3.92
CA HIS A 76 -7.06 -7.61 -2.75
C HIS A 76 -6.16 -7.00 -1.68
N TRP A 77 -6.62 -5.90 -1.08
CA TRP A 77 -6.00 -5.27 0.06
C TRP A 77 -6.52 -5.87 1.36
N GLU A 78 -5.63 -6.53 2.10
CA GLU A 78 -5.93 -7.10 3.41
C GLU A 78 -5.51 -6.11 4.50
N ALA A 79 -6.48 -5.64 5.28
CA ALA A 79 -6.21 -4.85 6.48
C ALA A 79 -5.53 -5.74 7.53
N LYS A 80 -4.31 -5.38 7.92
CA LYS A 80 -3.55 -6.03 8.99
C LYS A 80 -3.81 -5.41 10.37
N GLY A 81 -4.70 -4.42 10.45
CA GLY A 81 -5.06 -3.74 11.68
C GLY A 81 -4.20 -2.50 11.96
N LYS A 82 -4.29 -2.03 13.20
CA LYS A 82 -3.58 -0.82 13.63
C LYS A 82 -2.10 -1.09 13.78
N VAL A 83 -1.29 -0.14 13.37
CA VAL A 83 0.15 -0.13 13.62
C VAL A 83 0.46 1.05 14.49
N SER A 84 0.97 0.73 15.67
CA SER A 84 1.61 1.66 16.57
C SER A 84 3.02 1.14 16.73
N ARG A 85 4.02 1.99 16.49
CA ARG A 85 5.40 1.69 16.88
C ARG A 85 5.63 2.48 18.16
N GLU A 86 5.81 1.75 19.24
CA GLU A 86 6.11 2.25 20.59
C GLU A 86 7.57 2.71 20.68
#